data_AF-A0A7V9CP15-F1
#
_entry.id   AF-A0A7V9CP15-F1
#
_cell.length_a   1.000
_cell.length_b   1.000
_cell.length_c   1.000
_cell.angle_alpha   90.00
_cell.angle_beta   90.00
_cell.angle_gamma   90.00
#
_symmetry.space_group_name_H-M   'P 1'
#
loop_
_entity.id
_entity.type
_entity.pdbx_description
1 polymer ?
#
loop_
_entity_poly.entity_id
_entity_poly.type
_entity_poly.pdbx_seq_one_letter_code
_entity_poly.pdbx_strand_id
1 'polypeptide(L)'
;LACLTRYEAWPITVAATGVAGLTLLRNGVGVRGAVAAIARVAIWPVLALALFLVLSKATVGAWLVTGGFYEPNNPAYRQPGLALVQVGWGLGRVGGWPVAWAGAAGAVVVLGLGLVRRQQQAWWLVLALAGSAALPYYAFVSGHPFRIRYMILLIAAAAGSIGLLVALVPKPFRGLALLLVLGVLAAERRPFGLTSPMVVEAQWDRANQQARTQVTACLRTRWDGEPILVSMGSLAHYMQEMSRDGFRIRDFIHEGIGELWFEALKSPRRYTAFVLVEERAEGGDQLFRMAQDDPAFLAGFVRICDGGGVALYERVRPGV
;
A
#
# COMPACT_ATOMS: atom_id res chain seq x y z
N LEU A 1 -18.12 -5.76 -5.34
CA LEU A 1 -17.15 -4.90 -6.06
C LEU A 1 -15.98 -4.46 -5.18
N ALA A 2 -16.20 -3.77 -4.05
CA ALA A 2 -15.10 -3.23 -3.22
C ALA A 2 -14.03 -4.26 -2.82
N CYS A 3 -14.43 -5.47 -2.36
CA CYS A 3 -13.50 -6.55 -2.01
C CYS A 3 -12.69 -7.11 -3.19
N LEU A 4 -13.12 -6.88 -4.45
CA LEU A 4 -12.36 -7.28 -5.64
C LEU A 4 -11.29 -6.23 -6.01
N THR A 5 -11.46 -4.99 -5.59
CA THR A 5 -10.63 -3.86 -6.02
C THR A 5 -9.71 -3.32 -4.93
N ARG A 6 -10.03 -3.57 -3.66
CA ARG A 6 -9.37 -2.97 -2.50
C ARG A 6 -9.32 -3.99 -1.36
N TYR A 7 -8.12 -4.24 -0.86
CA TYR A 7 -7.91 -5.23 0.20
C TYR A 7 -8.38 -4.69 1.58
N GLU A 8 -8.48 -3.37 1.74
CA GLU A 8 -9.06 -2.70 2.91
C GLU A 8 -10.56 -2.99 3.08
N ALA A 9 -11.25 -3.35 1.99
CA ALA A 9 -12.69 -3.62 2.02
C ALA A 9 -13.02 -4.92 2.76
N TRP A 10 -12.09 -5.86 2.86
CA TRP A 10 -12.29 -7.13 3.56
C TRP A 10 -12.58 -6.94 5.05
N PRO A 11 -11.70 -6.29 5.85
CA PRO A 11 -11.97 -6.11 7.26
C PRO A 11 -13.17 -5.20 7.53
N ILE A 12 -13.45 -4.21 6.66
CA ILE A 12 -14.69 -3.42 6.74
C ILE A 12 -15.93 -4.31 6.55
N THR A 13 -15.90 -5.20 5.55
CA THR A 13 -17.02 -6.11 5.25
C THR A 13 -17.27 -7.09 6.39
N VAL A 14 -16.20 -7.65 6.98
CA VAL A 14 -16.29 -8.51 8.17
C VAL A 14 -16.91 -7.75 9.34
N ALA A 15 -16.42 -6.53 9.62
CA ALA A 15 -16.95 -5.70 10.69
C ALA A 15 -18.43 -5.34 10.46
N ALA A 16 -18.80 -4.93 9.25
CA ALA A 16 -20.18 -4.59 8.89
C ALA A 16 -21.12 -5.79 9.01
N THR A 17 -20.67 -6.97 8.57
CA THR A 17 -21.43 -8.21 8.68
C THR A 17 -21.64 -8.63 10.13
N GLY A 18 -20.59 -8.51 10.96
CA GLY A 18 -20.67 -8.78 12.39
C GLY A 18 -21.63 -7.82 13.11
N VAL A 19 -21.53 -6.53 12.81
CA VAL A 19 -22.46 -5.50 13.34
C VAL A 19 -23.90 -5.81 12.93
N ALA A 20 -24.15 -6.09 11.64
CA ALA A 20 -25.47 -6.43 11.15
C ALA A 20 -26.06 -7.67 11.86
N GLY A 21 -25.25 -8.73 12.01
CA GLY A 21 -25.65 -9.93 12.74
C GLY A 21 -26.02 -9.65 14.19
N LEU A 22 -25.17 -8.88 14.90
CA LEU A 22 -25.44 -8.50 16.28
C LEU A 22 -26.71 -7.64 16.41
N THR A 23 -26.95 -6.71 15.47
CA THR A 23 -28.18 -5.92 15.43
C THR A 23 -29.41 -6.79 15.21
N LEU A 24 -29.36 -7.76 14.29
CA LEU A 24 -30.48 -8.70 14.05
C LEU A 24 -30.80 -9.50 15.32
N LEU A 25 -29.78 -10.09 15.95
CA LEU A 25 -29.95 -10.86 17.19
C LEU A 25 -30.53 -10.00 18.32
N ARG A 26 -30.03 -8.77 18.49
CA ARG A 26 -30.51 -7.86 19.54
C ARG A 26 -31.93 -7.34 19.31
N ASN A 27 -32.42 -7.37 18.07
CA ASN A 27 -33.79 -7.05 17.69
C ASN A 27 -34.73 -8.26 17.73
N GLY A 28 -34.30 -9.40 18.29
CA GLY A 28 -35.15 -10.58 18.48
C GLY A 28 -35.27 -11.47 17.25
N VAL A 29 -34.49 -11.23 16.19
CA VAL A 29 -34.40 -12.17 15.08
C VAL A 29 -33.68 -13.41 15.58
N GLY A 30 -34.32 -14.59 15.48
CA GLY A 30 -33.72 -15.85 15.90
C GLY A 30 -32.39 -16.13 15.18
N VAL A 31 -31.48 -16.86 15.83
CA VAL A 31 -30.13 -17.13 15.33
C VAL A 31 -30.12 -17.65 13.89
N ARG A 32 -31.02 -18.59 13.57
CA ARG A 32 -31.16 -19.13 12.20
C ARG A 32 -31.52 -18.05 11.18
N GLY A 33 -32.43 -17.15 11.53
CA GLY A 33 -32.83 -16.03 10.67
C GLY A 33 -31.70 -15.03 10.46
N ALA A 34 -30.95 -14.71 11.52
CA ALA A 34 -29.79 -13.83 11.44
C ALA A 34 -28.67 -14.43 10.57
N VAL A 35 -28.34 -15.71 10.78
CA VAL A 35 -27.34 -16.44 9.96
C VAL A 35 -27.77 -16.50 8.50
N ALA A 36 -29.04 -16.81 8.21
CA ALA A 36 -29.55 -16.85 6.85
C ALA A 36 -29.46 -15.48 6.15
N ALA A 37 -29.79 -14.40 6.86
CA ALA A 37 -29.69 -13.04 6.33
C ALA A 37 -28.23 -12.65 6.05
N ILE A 38 -27.33 -12.94 6.99
CA ILE A 38 -25.89 -12.71 6.83
C ILE A 38 -25.33 -13.51 5.65
N ALA A 39 -25.66 -14.81 5.57
CA ALA A 39 -25.16 -15.70 4.52
C ALA A 39 -25.51 -15.21 3.11
N ARG A 40 -26.72 -14.67 2.91
CA ARG A 40 -27.15 -14.09 1.63
C ARG A 40 -26.29 -12.91 1.19
N VAL A 41 -25.78 -12.11 2.13
CA VAL A 41 -24.90 -10.97 1.82
C VAL A 41 -23.45 -11.43 1.71
N ALA A 42 -23.02 -12.34 2.59
CA ALA A 42 -21.66 -12.86 2.67
C ALA A 42 -21.28 -13.75 1.46
N ILE A 43 -22.24 -14.26 0.69
CA ILE A 43 -21.94 -15.04 -0.52
C ILE A 43 -21.08 -14.26 -1.52
N TRP A 44 -21.29 -12.95 -1.65
CA TRP A 44 -20.54 -12.11 -2.59
C TRP A 44 -19.06 -11.97 -2.24
N PRO A 45 -18.67 -11.58 -0.99
CA PRO A 45 -17.26 -11.58 -0.62
C PRO A 45 -16.67 -13.00 -0.62
N VAL A 46 -17.41 -14.05 -0.25
CA VAL A 46 -16.89 -15.44 -0.33
C VAL A 46 -16.56 -15.83 -1.79
N LEU A 47 -17.45 -15.52 -2.73
CA LEU A 47 -17.20 -15.77 -4.15
C LEU A 47 -16.02 -14.94 -4.69
N ALA A 48 -15.90 -13.68 -4.24
CA ALA A 48 -14.75 -12.85 -4.59
C ALA A 48 -13.42 -13.44 -4.08
N LEU A 49 -13.42 -14.01 -2.86
CA LEU A 49 -12.24 -14.67 -2.29
C LEU A 49 -11.90 -15.93 -3.09
N ALA A 50 -12.89 -16.77 -3.39
CA ALA A 50 -12.70 -17.98 -4.18
C ALA A 50 -12.12 -17.64 -5.57
N LEU A 51 -12.66 -16.64 -6.25
CA LEU A 51 -12.16 -16.18 -7.55
C LEU A 51 -10.70 -15.68 -7.44
N PHE A 52 -10.39 -14.90 -6.40
CA PHE A 52 -9.02 -14.43 -6.15
C PHE A 52 -8.04 -15.59 -5.94
N LEU A 53 -8.41 -16.60 -5.14
CA LEU A 53 -7.59 -17.78 -4.88
C LEU A 53 -7.34 -18.60 -6.15
N VAL A 54 -8.37 -18.79 -6.98
CA VAL A 54 -8.25 -19.49 -8.27
C VAL A 54 -7.34 -18.71 -9.22
N LEU A 55 -7.51 -17.39 -9.33
CA LEU A 55 -6.65 -16.54 -10.16
C LEU A 55 -5.19 -16.57 -9.66
N SER A 56 -4.96 -16.44 -8.36
CA SER A 56 -3.61 -16.55 -7.77
C SER A 56 -2.97 -17.90 -8.09
N LYS A 57 -3.73 -19.00 -7.97
CA LYS A 57 -3.22 -20.33 -8.31
C LYS A 57 -2.88 -20.46 -9.80
N ALA A 58 -3.70 -19.88 -10.66
CA ALA A 58 -3.51 -19.93 -12.10
C ALA A 58 -2.33 -19.06 -12.58
N THR A 59 -2.12 -17.88 -11.99
CA THR A 59 -1.10 -16.92 -12.45
C THR A 59 0.24 -17.05 -11.73
N VAL A 60 0.22 -17.29 -10.41
CA VAL A 60 1.43 -17.36 -9.57
C VAL A 60 1.80 -18.80 -9.22
N GLY A 61 0.89 -19.77 -9.40
CA GLY A 61 1.10 -21.15 -8.99
C GLY A 61 0.86 -21.39 -7.49
N ALA A 62 0.53 -20.35 -6.73
CA ALA A 62 0.25 -20.40 -5.29
C ALA A 62 -1.18 -19.92 -4.98
N TRP A 63 -1.85 -20.57 -4.02
CA TRP A 63 -3.20 -20.19 -3.60
C TRP A 63 -3.23 -18.82 -2.91
N LEU A 64 -2.22 -18.54 -2.10
CA LEU A 64 -2.07 -17.29 -1.37
C LEU A 64 -0.59 -16.92 -1.32
N VAL A 65 -0.25 -15.73 -1.80
CA VAL A 65 1.12 -15.20 -1.74
C VAL A 65 1.23 -14.37 -0.47
N THR A 66 1.92 -14.90 0.54
CA THR A 66 1.99 -14.29 1.88
C THR A 66 3.33 -13.63 2.21
N GLY A 67 4.31 -13.64 1.29
CA GLY A 67 5.65 -13.12 1.58
C GLY A 67 6.50 -12.86 0.33
N GLY A 68 7.73 -12.40 0.56
CA GLY A 68 8.75 -12.20 -0.48
C GLY A 68 8.81 -10.79 -1.10
N PHE A 69 8.01 -9.84 -0.63
CA PHE A 69 7.90 -8.50 -1.23
C PHE A 69 8.46 -7.34 -0.39
N TYR A 70 8.94 -7.59 0.83
CA TYR A 70 9.51 -6.54 1.67
C TYR A 70 10.44 -7.14 2.73
N GLU A 71 11.42 -6.35 3.15
CA GLU A 71 12.21 -6.59 4.35
C GLU A 71 11.49 -6.01 5.60
N PRO A 72 11.27 -6.80 6.66
CA PRO A 72 10.67 -6.32 7.90
C PRO A 72 11.55 -5.26 8.58
N ASN A 73 11.26 -3.98 8.36
CA ASN A 73 12.05 -2.85 8.90
C ASN A 73 11.24 -1.87 9.75
N ASN A 74 9.95 -2.15 9.98
CA ASN A 74 9.12 -1.30 10.83
C ASN A 74 9.48 -1.48 12.31
N PRO A 75 9.69 -0.39 13.07
CA PRO A 75 9.90 -0.46 14.52
C PRO A 75 8.80 -1.22 15.28
N ALA A 76 7.59 -1.29 14.74
CA ALA A 76 6.45 -2.01 15.31
C ALA A 76 6.43 -3.52 14.99
N TYR A 77 7.47 -4.06 14.33
CA TYR A 77 7.56 -5.48 14.01
C TYR A 77 7.46 -6.33 15.29
N ARG A 78 6.48 -7.25 15.33
CA ARG A 78 6.12 -8.08 16.49
C ARG A 78 5.74 -7.27 17.75
N GLN A 79 5.43 -5.98 17.63
CA GLN A 79 5.04 -5.09 18.72
C GLN A 79 3.62 -4.54 18.50
N PRO A 80 2.56 -5.30 18.88
CA PRO A 80 1.17 -4.91 18.59
C PRO A 80 0.78 -3.56 19.21
N GLY A 81 1.24 -3.26 20.43
CA GLY A 81 0.98 -1.96 21.06
C GLY A 81 1.54 -0.80 20.23
N LEU A 82 2.77 -0.93 19.75
CA LEU A 82 3.40 0.10 18.93
C LEU A 82 2.74 0.24 17.55
N ALA A 83 2.29 -0.87 16.95
CA ALA A 83 1.53 -0.84 15.70
C ALA A 83 0.21 -0.06 15.84
N LEU A 84 -0.50 -0.23 16.97
CA LEU A 84 -1.72 0.54 17.24
C LEU A 84 -1.41 2.04 17.43
N VAL A 85 -0.31 2.36 18.13
CA VAL A 85 0.17 3.75 18.26
C VAL A 85 0.50 4.33 16.89
N GLN A 86 1.16 3.58 16.00
CA GLN A 86 1.44 4.03 14.64
C GLN A 86 0.16 4.29 13.83
N VAL A 87 -0.87 3.45 13.97
CA VAL A 87 -2.18 3.68 13.33
C VAL A 87 -2.80 4.98 13.82
N GLY A 88 -2.85 5.20 15.14
CA GLY A 88 -3.38 6.44 15.72
C GLY A 88 -2.58 7.68 15.33
N TRP A 89 -1.25 7.57 15.38
CA TRP A 89 -0.32 8.62 14.94
C TRP A 89 -0.51 8.95 13.46
N GLY A 90 -0.64 7.93 12.63
CA GLY A 90 -0.90 8.07 11.21
C GLY A 90 -2.22 8.81 10.94
N LEU A 91 -3.30 8.44 11.64
CA LEU A 91 -4.58 9.14 11.54
C LEU A 91 -4.46 10.63 11.93
N GLY A 92 -3.77 10.94 13.04
CA GLY A 92 -3.49 12.32 13.45
C GLY A 92 -2.63 13.07 12.43
N ARG A 93 -1.67 12.38 11.80
CA ARG A 93 -0.83 12.95 10.74
C ARG A 93 -1.60 13.24 9.47
N VAL A 94 -2.58 12.45 9.05
CA VAL A 94 -3.34 12.77 7.83
C VAL A 94 -4.48 13.75 8.10
N GLY A 95 -5.30 13.51 9.12
CA GLY A 95 -6.49 14.31 9.40
C GLY A 95 -6.23 15.56 10.26
N GLY A 96 -5.10 15.62 10.98
CA GLY A 96 -4.92 16.55 12.10
C GLY A 96 -5.31 15.92 13.43
N TRP A 97 -4.65 16.31 14.51
CA TRP A 97 -4.92 15.76 15.84
C TRP A 97 -6.35 16.03 16.34
N PRO A 98 -6.94 17.22 16.12
CA PRO A 98 -8.33 17.46 16.49
C PRO A 98 -9.31 16.47 15.85
N VAL A 99 -9.10 16.12 14.58
CA VAL A 99 -9.93 15.13 13.86
C VAL A 99 -9.76 13.74 14.44
N ALA A 100 -8.52 13.34 14.72
CA ALA A 100 -8.25 12.03 15.32
C ALA A 100 -8.93 11.90 16.70
N TRP A 101 -8.80 12.92 17.56
CA TRP A 101 -9.42 12.93 18.88
C TRP A 101 -10.95 12.97 18.82
N ALA A 102 -11.52 13.85 18.00
CA ALA A 102 -12.97 13.96 17.85
C ALA A 102 -13.56 12.69 17.22
N GLY A 103 -12.87 12.09 16.25
CA GLY A 103 -13.24 10.81 15.65
C GLY A 103 -13.23 9.68 16.67
N ALA A 104 -12.17 9.56 17.47
CA ALA A 104 -12.07 8.56 18.54
C ALA A 104 -13.16 8.75 19.61
N ALA A 105 -13.38 9.99 20.08
CA ALA A 105 -14.45 10.31 21.01
C ALA A 105 -15.83 9.95 20.44
N GLY A 106 -16.06 10.25 19.16
CA GLY A 106 -17.29 9.90 18.46
C GLY A 106 -17.50 8.40 18.36
N ALA A 107 -16.45 7.65 18.05
CA ALA A 107 -16.51 6.20 17.99
C ALA A 107 -16.88 5.59 19.35
N VAL A 108 -16.28 6.09 20.45
CA VAL A 108 -16.59 5.66 21.82
C VAL A 108 -18.04 5.96 22.19
N VAL A 109 -18.52 7.18 21.91
CA VAL A 109 -19.90 7.58 22.20
C VAL A 109 -20.90 6.74 21.41
N VAL A 110 -20.66 6.53 20.11
CA VAL A 110 -21.52 5.71 19.25
C VAL A 110 -21.56 4.26 19.71
N LEU A 111 -20.41 3.70 20.10
CA LEU A 111 -20.33 2.36 20.64
C LEU A 111 -21.17 2.25 21.92
N GLY A 112 -20.93 3.13 22.89
CA GLY A 112 -21.64 3.15 24.17
C GLY A 112 -23.15 3.35 24.01
N LEU A 113 -23.55 4.29 23.15
CA LEU A 113 -24.96 4.55 22.85
C LEU A 113 -25.65 3.35 22.21
N GLY A 114 -25.03 2.67 21.25
CA GLY A 114 -25.63 1.46 20.66
C GLY A 114 -25.67 0.27 21.63
N LEU A 115 -24.76 0.22 22.62
CA LEU A 115 -24.77 -0.80 23.67
C LEU A 115 -25.95 -0.58 24.64
N VAL A 116 -26.22 0.67 25.02
CA VAL A 116 -27.27 1.05 25.98
C VAL A 116 -28.64 1.16 25.31
N ARG A 117 -28.72 1.75 24.11
CA ARG A 117 -29.98 2.08 23.42
C ARG A 117 -30.14 1.24 22.16
N ARG A 118 -31.08 0.28 22.19
CA ARG A 118 -31.38 -0.59 21.04
C ARG A 118 -31.70 0.18 19.75
N GLN A 119 -32.41 1.31 19.86
CA GLN A 119 -32.79 2.15 18.72
C GLN A 119 -31.60 2.78 17.99
N GLN A 120 -30.43 2.90 18.64
CA GLN A 120 -29.23 3.54 18.05
C GLN A 120 -28.20 2.53 17.55
N GLN A 121 -28.49 1.22 17.57
CA GLN A 121 -27.55 0.19 17.11
C GLN A 121 -27.15 0.32 15.64
N ALA A 122 -28.04 0.86 14.79
CA ALA A 122 -27.71 1.10 13.39
C ALA A 122 -26.48 2.02 13.21
N TRP A 123 -26.15 2.83 14.22
CA TRP A 123 -24.99 3.71 14.19
C TRP A 123 -23.66 2.95 14.26
N TRP A 124 -23.66 1.71 14.76
CA TRP A 124 -22.47 0.85 14.72
C TRP A 124 -21.99 0.55 13.30
N LEU A 125 -22.83 0.74 12.27
CA LEU A 125 -22.39 0.61 10.90
C LEU A 125 -21.27 1.63 10.56
N VAL A 126 -21.28 2.80 11.19
CA VAL A 126 -20.18 3.78 11.05
C VAL A 126 -18.88 3.24 11.66
N LEU A 127 -18.97 2.48 12.76
CA LEU A 127 -17.81 1.83 13.38
C LEU A 127 -17.23 0.72 12.51
N ALA A 128 -18.03 0.11 11.63
CA ALA A 128 -17.52 -0.90 10.70
C ALA A 128 -16.45 -0.33 9.75
N LEU A 129 -16.50 0.96 9.42
CA LEU A 129 -15.44 1.63 8.65
C LEU A 129 -14.10 1.61 9.38
N ALA A 130 -14.09 1.66 10.73
CA ALA A 130 -12.88 1.53 11.52
C ALA A 130 -12.25 0.13 11.41
N GLY A 131 -12.97 -0.86 10.87
CA GLY A 131 -12.41 -2.15 10.47
C GLY A 131 -11.22 -2.00 9.51
N SER A 132 -11.16 -0.93 8.72
CA SER A 132 -9.99 -0.65 7.87
C SER A 132 -8.69 -0.48 8.65
N ALA A 133 -8.72 -0.24 9.98
CA ALA A 133 -7.54 -0.17 10.84
C ALA A 133 -6.86 -1.53 11.02
N ALA A 134 -7.60 -2.63 10.87
CA ALA A 134 -7.06 -3.98 11.07
C ALA A 134 -5.91 -4.27 10.10
N LEU A 135 -5.99 -3.73 8.89
CA LEU A 135 -5.00 -3.91 7.86
C LEU A 135 -3.66 -3.21 8.16
N PRO A 136 -3.57 -1.87 8.35
CA PRO A 136 -2.31 -1.25 8.72
C PRO A 136 -1.78 -1.78 10.04
N TYR A 137 -2.64 -2.06 11.01
CA TYR A 137 -2.24 -2.71 12.24
C TYR A 137 -1.51 -4.04 11.97
N TYR A 138 -2.12 -4.94 11.20
CA TYR A 138 -1.50 -6.21 10.83
C TYR A 138 -0.22 -6.02 10.01
N ALA A 139 -0.21 -5.11 9.05
CA ALA A 139 0.94 -4.80 8.21
C ALA A 139 2.14 -4.36 9.08
N PHE A 140 1.91 -3.42 10.02
CA PHE A 140 2.95 -2.91 10.91
C PHE A 140 3.45 -3.97 11.89
N VAL A 141 2.57 -4.80 12.45
CA VAL A 141 2.96 -5.95 13.29
C VAL A 141 3.80 -6.95 12.49
N SER A 142 3.49 -7.12 11.21
CA SER A 142 4.21 -7.99 10.28
C SER A 142 5.50 -7.35 9.73
N GLY A 143 5.82 -6.13 10.16
CA GLY A 143 7.07 -5.44 9.82
C GLY A 143 7.01 -4.64 8.53
N HIS A 144 5.85 -4.48 7.90
CA HIS A 144 5.72 -3.64 6.71
C HIS A 144 6.10 -2.19 7.06
N PRO A 145 6.85 -1.52 6.18
CA PRO A 145 7.18 -0.11 6.35
C PRO A 145 5.94 0.73 6.66
N PHE A 146 6.11 1.73 7.51
CA PHE A 146 5.03 2.67 7.79
C PHE A 146 4.64 3.39 6.49
N ARG A 147 3.36 3.34 6.13
CA ARG A 147 2.78 4.05 4.98
C ARG A 147 1.56 4.83 5.42
N ILE A 148 1.62 6.15 5.23
CA ILE A 148 0.58 7.09 5.60
C ILE A 148 -0.72 6.85 4.82
N ARG A 149 -0.61 6.32 3.60
CA ARG A 149 -1.76 5.96 2.74
C ARG A 149 -2.73 4.97 3.37
N TYR A 150 -2.26 4.10 4.27
CA TYR A 150 -3.15 3.16 4.94
C TYR A 150 -4.16 3.84 5.89
N MET A 151 -3.92 5.09 6.26
CA MET A 151 -4.77 5.85 7.18
C MET A 151 -5.91 6.57 6.48
N ILE A 152 -5.92 6.67 5.15
CA ILE A 152 -6.90 7.46 4.39
C ILE A 152 -8.33 7.01 4.69
N LEU A 153 -8.59 5.69 4.70
CA LEU A 153 -9.93 5.17 4.97
C LEU A 153 -10.37 5.41 6.42
N LEU A 154 -9.43 5.49 7.36
CA LEU A 154 -9.76 5.82 8.75
C LEU A 154 -10.22 7.27 8.92
N ILE A 155 -9.86 8.17 8.00
CA ILE A 155 -10.42 9.53 7.99
C ILE A 155 -11.91 9.50 7.69
N ALA A 156 -12.36 8.62 6.79
CA ALA A 156 -13.79 8.47 6.52
C ALA A 156 -14.54 7.94 7.75
N ALA A 157 -13.95 6.97 8.48
CA ALA A 157 -14.49 6.49 9.74
C ALA A 157 -14.55 7.59 10.82
N ALA A 158 -13.49 8.39 10.94
CA ALA A 158 -13.42 9.53 11.85
C ALA A 158 -14.46 10.60 11.50
N ALA A 159 -14.58 10.97 10.22
CA ALA A 159 -15.56 11.94 9.74
C ALA A 159 -17.00 11.49 10.03
N GLY A 160 -17.33 10.22 9.77
CA GLY A 160 -18.63 9.65 10.12
C GLY A 160 -18.91 9.70 11.62
N SER A 161 -17.91 9.38 12.45
CA SER A 161 -18.02 9.43 13.91
C SER A 161 -18.21 10.86 14.43
N ILE A 162 -17.50 11.83 13.86
CA ILE A 162 -17.68 13.26 14.16
C ILE A 162 -19.07 13.74 13.74
N GLY A 163 -19.56 13.34 12.57
CA GLY A 163 -20.91 13.69 12.11
C GLY A 163 -21.99 13.18 13.07
N LEU A 164 -21.82 11.98 13.63
CA LEU A 164 -22.72 11.45 14.65
C LEU A 164 -22.65 12.24 15.97
N LEU A 165 -21.46 12.69 16.41
CA LEU A 165 -21.35 13.59 17.56
C LEU A 165 -22.10 14.91 17.32
N VAL A 166 -21.94 15.52 16.14
CA VAL A 166 -22.66 16.74 15.78
C VAL A 166 -24.17 16.49 15.78
N ALA A 167 -24.63 15.32 15.34
CA ALA A 167 -26.05 14.96 15.38
C ALA A 167 -26.61 14.85 16.81
N LEU A 168 -25.78 14.52 17.80
CA LEU A 168 -26.17 14.48 19.22
C LEU A 168 -26.30 15.88 19.84
N VAL A 169 -25.71 16.91 19.23
CA VAL A 169 -25.88 18.30 19.68
C VAL A 169 -27.35 18.73 19.51
N PRO A 170 -27.94 19.44 20.50
CA PRO A 170 -29.30 19.96 20.37
C PRO A 170 -29.48 20.78 19.09
N LYS A 171 -30.65 20.65 18.46
CA LYS A 171 -30.98 21.31 17.18
C LYS A 171 -30.54 22.79 17.08
N PRO A 172 -30.77 23.68 18.08
CA PRO A 172 -30.36 25.08 17.96
C PRO A 172 -28.85 25.29 17.84
N PHE A 173 -28.03 24.40 18.42
CA PHE A 173 -26.57 24.54 18.44
C PHE A 173 -25.86 23.69 17.37
N ARG A 174 -26.60 22.82 16.67
CA ARG A 174 -26.01 21.89 15.70
C ARG A 174 -25.30 22.60 14.54
N GLY A 175 -25.87 23.70 14.05
CA GLY A 175 -25.26 24.52 13.00
C GLY A 175 -23.92 25.12 13.46
N LEU A 176 -23.88 25.64 14.69
CA LEU A 176 -22.65 26.18 15.29
C LEU A 176 -21.59 25.09 15.48
N ALA A 177 -21.98 23.92 15.99
CA ALA A 177 -21.07 22.78 16.15
C ALA A 177 -20.48 22.32 14.80
N LEU A 178 -21.30 22.26 13.75
CA LEU A 178 -20.83 21.93 12.41
C LEU A 178 -19.84 22.98 11.88
N LEU A 179 -20.16 24.28 12.03
CA LEU A 179 -19.27 25.36 11.61
C LEU A 179 -17.94 25.32 12.37
N LEU A 180 -17.96 25.01 13.67
CA LEU A 180 -16.73 24.83 14.46
C LEU A 180 -15.88 23.69 13.91
N VAL A 181 -16.47 22.51 13.64
CA VAL A 181 -15.75 21.37 13.06
C VAL A 181 -15.14 21.72 11.71
N LEU A 182 -15.90 22.37 10.82
CA LEU A 182 -15.41 22.80 9.52
C LEU A 182 -14.30 23.86 9.64
N GLY A 183 -14.42 24.79 10.58
CA GLY A 183 -13.40 25.80 10.87
C GLY A 183 -12.09 25.18 11.35
N VAL A 184 -12.15 24.22 12.27
CA VAL A 184 -10.98 23.47 12.74
C VAL A 184 -10.33 22.69 11.60
N LEU A 185 -11.12 22.01 10.76
CA LEU A 185 -10.62 21.29 9.59
C LEU A 185 -9.89 22.22 8.61
N ALA A 186 -10.48 23.37 8.30
CA ALA A 186 -9.89 24.36 7.39
C ALA A 186 -8.61 24.98 7.96
N ALA A 187 -8.54 25.18 9.28
CA ALA A 187 -7.37 25.73 9.97
C ALA A 187 -6.20 24.73 10.05
N GLU A 188 -6.49 23.47 10.40
CA GLU A 188 -5.49 22.40 10.52
C GLU A 188 -4.93 21.98 9.16
N ARG A 189 -5.79 21.94 8.13
CA ARG A 189 -5.43 21.41 6.82
C ARG A 189 -5.85 22.36 5.71
N ARG A 190 -4.84 22.96 5.09
CA ARG A 190 -5.05 23.67 3.82
C ARG A 190 -5.41 22.64 2.74
N PRO A 191 -6.55 22.80 2.05
CA PRO A 191 -6.84 21.98 0.90
C PRO A 191 -5.70 22.16 -0.13
N PHE A 192 -5.22 21.05 -0.69
CA PHE A 192 -4.16 21.01 -1.71
C PHE A 192 -2.74 21.46 -1.29
N GLY A 193 -2.39 21.35 0.00
CA GLY A 193 -1.01 21.58 0.45
C GLY A 193 -0.01 20.57 -0.13
N LEU A 194 1.06 21.06 -0.78
CA LEU A 194 2.19 20.24 -1.25
C LEU A 194 2.96 19.57 -0.11
N THR A 195 2.83 20.09 1.11
CA THR A 195 3.42 19.52 2.33
C THR A 195 2.49 18.55 3.04
N SER A 196 1.34 18.21 2.44
CA SER A 196 0.45 17.20 3.02
C SER A 196 1.18 15.86 3.10
N PRO A 197 1.03 15.07 4.19
CA PRO A 197 1.78 13.83 4.36
C PRO A 197 1.62 12.83 3.21
N MET A 198 0.46 12.82 2.56
CA MET A 198 0.24 11.99 1.37
C MET A 198 1.13 12.40 0.20
N VAL A 199 1.24 13.70 -0.05
CA VAL A 199 2.07 14.23 -1.13
C VAL A 199 3.55 14.00 -0.80
N VAL A 200 3.95 14.22 0.45
CA VAL A 200 5.33 13.97 0.90
C VAL A 200 5.70 12.50 0.73
N GLU A 201 4.84 11.56 1.15
CA GLU A 201 5.07 10.12 0.92
C GLU A 201 5.12 9.78 -0.56
N ALA A 202 4.21 10.33 -1.37
CA ALA A 202 4.20 10.11 -2.82
C ALA A 202 5.46 10.67 -3.51
N GLN A 203 6.12 11.66 -2.91
CA GLN A 203 7.36 12.28 -3.40
C GLN A 203 8.62 11.69 -2.78
N TRP A 204 8.53 10.67 -1.93
CA TRP A 204 9.70 10.10 -1.23
C TRP A 204 10.84 9.78 -2.21
N ASP A 205 10.52 9.19 -3.36
CA ASP A 205 11.52 8.75 -4.32
C ASP A 205 12.02 9.86 -5.27
N ARG A 206 11.51 11.10 -5.16
CA ARG A 206 11.81 12.20 -6.09
C ARG A 206 13.30 12.55 -6.15
N ALA A 207 14.01 12.48 -5.02
CA ALA A 207 15.45 12.74 -4.99
C ALA A 207 16.23 11.67 -5.77
N ASN A 208 15.83 10.40 -5.63
CA ASN A 208 16.44 9.30 -6.38
C ASN A 208 16.10 9.40 -7.87
N GLN A 209 14.87 9.79 -8.23
CA GLN A 209 14.48 10.08 -9.62
C GLN A 209 15.42 11.08 -10.28
N GLN A 210 15.72 12.19 -9.60
CA GLN A 210 16.63 13.20 -10.14
C GLN A 210 18.03 12.63 -10.37
N ALA A 211 18.56 11.83 -9.45
CA ALA A 211 19.87 11.21 -9.61
C ALA A 211 19.89 10.13 -10.72
N ARG A 212 18.81 9.34 -10.85
CA ARG A 212 18.67 8.34 -11.93
C ARG A 212 18.62 8.94 -13.32
N THR A 213 18.23 10.21 -13.47
CA THR A 213 18.34 10.89 -14.79
C THR A 213 19.77 10.93 -15.32
N GLN A 214 20.77 10.97 -14.43
CA GLN A 214 22.19 10.92 -14.81
C GLN A 214 22.56 9.54 -15.37
N VAL A 215 22.06 8.47 -14.74
CA VAL A 215 22.22 7.09 -15.22
C VAL A 215 21.54 6.91 -16.58
N THR A 216 20.33 7.45 -16.76
CA THR A 216 19.61 7.41 -18.04
C THR A 216 20.37 8.14 -19.15
N ALA A 217 20.89 9.34 -18.87
CA ALA A 217 21.67 10.12 -19.82
C ALA A 217 22.98 9.39 -20.19
N CYS A 218 23.63 8.77 -19.21
CA CYS A 218 24.83 7.97 -19.42
C CYS A 218 24.57 6.76 -20.32
N LEU A 219 23.48 6.02 -20.08
CA LEU A 219 23.06 4.93 -20.94
C LEU A 219 22.73 5.43 -22.35
N ARG A 220 21.93 6.49 -22.47
CA ARG A 220 21.47 7.02 -23.77
C ARG A 220 22.61 7.42 -24.71
N THR A 221 23.73 7.88 -24.18
CA THR A 221 24.91 8.26 -24.98
C THR A 221 25.69 7.06 -25.54
N ARG A 222 25.47 5.86 -24.99
CA ARG A 222 26.21 4.63 -25.34
C ARG A 222 25.32 3.54 -25.94
N TRP A 223 24.01 3.64 -25.72
CA TRP A 223 23.04 2.65 -26.14
C TRP A 223 22.78 2.73 -27.64
N ASP A 224 23.01 1.61 -28.32
CA ASP A 224 22.86 1.40 -29.76
C ASP A 224 21.68 0.47 -30.09
N GLY A 225 20.77 0.24 -29.13
CA GLY A 225 19.64 -0.67 -29.27
C GLY A 225 19.87 -2.07 -28.70
N GLU A 226 21.08 -2.37 -28.18
CA GLU A 226 21.35 -3.66 -27.54
C GLU A 226 20.55 -3.88 -26.24
N PRO A 227 20.22 -5.13 -25.86
CA PRO A 227 19.38 -5.39 -24.69
C PRO A 227 20.01 -4.96 -23.36
N ILE A 228 19.15 -4.53 -22.43
CA ILE A 228 19.51 -4.10 -21.08
C ILE A 228 18.94 -5.10 -20.06
N LEU A 229 19.80 -5.75 -19.26
CA LEU A 229 19.34 -6.63 -18.18
C LEU A 229 18.91 -5.77 -16.98
N VAL A 230 17.71 -6.00 -16.45
CA VAL A 230 17.18 -5.25 -15.30
C VAL A 230 16.16 -6.08 -14.52
N SER A 231 16.15 -5.97 -13.19
CA SER A 231 15.06 -6.51 -12.38
C SER A 231 13.85 -5.58 -12.43
N MET A 232 12.78 -5.99 -13.12
CA MET A 232 11.50 -5.28 -13.12
C MET A 232 10.88 -5.25 -11.72
N GLY A 233 11.10 -6.29 -10.90
CA GLY A 233 10.62 -6.31 -9.51
C GLY A 233 11.06 -5.09 -8.70
N SER A 234 12.30 -4.66 -8.90
CA SER A 234 12.88 -3.50 -8.20
C SER A 234 12.80 -2.21 -9.01
N LEU A 235 13.00 -2.28 -10.33
CA LEU A 235 13.22 -1.11 -11.18
C LEU A 235 12.09 -0.84 -12.21
N ALA A 236 10.92 -1.46 -12.09
CA ALA A 236 9.77 -1.15 -12.97
C ALA A 236 9.44 0.35 -13.04
N HIS A 237 9.49 1.04 -11.91
CA HIS A 237 9.24 2.49 -11.84
C HIS A 237 10.32 3.27 -12.63
N TYR A 238 11.57 2.83 -12.58
CA TYR A 238 12.66 3.44 -13.34
C TYR A 238 12.56 3.13 -14.84
N MET A 239 12.15 1.92 -15.24
CA MET A 239 11.85 1.61 -16.65
C MET A 239 10.76 2.54 -17.21
N GLN A 240 9.73 2.84 -16.41
CA GLN A 240 8.70 3.81 -16.77
C GLN A 240 9.26 5.24 -16.88
N GLU A 241 10.19 5.64 -16.02
CA GLU A 241 10.89 6.93 -16.12
C GLU A 241 11.71 7.02 -17.41
N MET A 242 12.50 5.99 -17.73
CA MET A 242 13.31 5.88 -18.95
C MET A 242 12.46 5.90 -20.24
N SER A 243 11.17 5.54 -20.17
CA SER A 243 10.29 5.63 -21.35
C SER A 243 10.14 7.04 -21.91
N ARG A 244 10.33 8.07 -21.07
CA ARG A 244 10.35 9.48 -21.50
C ARG A 244 11.58 9.81 -22.33
N ASP A 245 12.63 9.01 -22.21
CA ASP A 245 13.89 9.14 -22.94
C ASP A 245 13.98 8.21 -24.16
N GLY A 246 12.89 7.53 -24.51
CA GLY A 246 12.77 6.73 -25.73
C GLY A 246 12.99 5.23 -25.54
N PHE A 247 13.33 4.78 -24.33
CA PHE A 247 13.43 3.36 -24.00
C PHE A 247 12.03 2.73 -23.94
N ARG A 248 11.88 1.51 -24.44
CA ARG A 248 10.63 0.75 -24.47
C ARG A 248 10.80 -0.51 -23.62
N ILE A 249 9.71 -1.06 -23.10
CA ILE A 249 9.76 -2.30 -22.31
C ILE A 249 10.50 -3.44 -23.03
N ARG A 250 10.36 -3.54 -24.36
CA ARG A 250 11.05 -4.54 -25.20
C ARG A 250 12.57 -4.41 -25.24
N ASP A 251 13.11 -3.26 -24.83
CA ASP A 251 14.55 -3.00 -24.85
C ASP A 251 15.25 -3.61 -23.62
N PHE A 252 14.45 -4.13 -22.68
CA PHE A 252 14.91 -4.72 -21.42
C PHE A 252 14.73 -6.24 -21.41
N ILE A 253 15.68 -6.96 -20.82
CA ILE A 253 15.50 -8.34 -20.37
C ILE A 253 15.13 -8.30 -18.88
N HIS A 254 13.93 -8.79 -18.55
CA HIS A 254 13.35 -8.74 -17.21
C HIS A 254 12.48 -9.98 -16.94
N GLU A 255 12.03 -10.16 -15.70
CA GLU A 255 11.32 -11.34 -15.16
C GLU A 255 10.07 -11.72 -15.98
N GLY A 256 9.44 -10.75 -16.65
CA GLY A 256 8.23 -10.94 -17.45
C GLY A 256 8.46 -11.60 -18.82
N ILE A 257 9.71 -11.73 -19.27
CA ILE A 257 10.06 -12.34 -20.58
C ILE A 257 10.20 -13.88 -20.47
N GLY A 258 10.21 -14.43 -19.26
CA GLY A 258 10.25 -15.89 -19.04
C GLY A 258 11.65 -16.48 -19.23
N GLU A 259 11.80 -17.53 -20.04
CA GLU A 259 13.05 -18.29 -20.17
C GLU A 259 14.29 -17.43 -20.50
N LEU A 260 14.12 -16.39 -21.34
CA LEU A 260 15.23 -15.49 -21.68
C LEU A 260 15.82 -14.77 -20.45
N TRP A 261 14.97 -14.44 -19.47
CA TRP A 261 15.43 -13.86 -18.20
C TRP A 261 16.32 -14.84 -17.44
N PHE A 262 15.87 -16.09 -17.27
CA PHE A 262 16.64 -17.11 -16.55
C PHE A 262 17.97 -17.44 -17.24
N GLU A 263 17.99 -17.45 -18.57
CA GLU A 263 19.22 -17.63 -19.34
C GLU A 263 20.16 -16.42 -19.22
N ALA A 264 19.61 -15.21 -19.26
CA ALA A 264 20.39 -13.99 -19.03
C ALA A 264 20.99 -13.95 -17.62
N LEU A 265 20.29 -14.44 -16.60
CA LEU A 265 20.82 -14.54 -15.24
C LEU A 265 22.04 -15.49 -15.14
N LYS A 266 22.09 -16.56 -15.94
CA LYS A 266 23.21 -17.51 -15.96
C LYS A 266 24.44 -16.98 -16.68
N SER A 267 24.24 -16.12 -17.68
CA SER A 267 25.34 -15.61 -18.53
C SER A 267 25.00 -14.23 -19.12
N PRO A 268 24.95 -13.17 -18.30
CA PRO A 268 24.47 -11.85 -18.74
C PRO A 268 25.18 -11.34 -20.00
N ARG A 269 26.50 -11.54 -20.04
CA ARG A 269 27.37 -11.11 -21.15
C ARG A 269 26.94 -11.61 -22.53
N ARG A 270 26.31 -12.79 -22.59
CA ARG A 270 25.84 -13.39 -23.85
C ARG A 270 24.56 -12.74 -24.38
N TYR A 271 23.73 -12.22 -23.48
CA TYR A 271 22.37 -11.79 -23.81
C TYR A 271 22.19 -10.28 -23.78
N THR A 272 23.01 -9.56 -23.02
CA THR A 272 22.87 -8.11 -22.84
C THR A 272 24.18 -7.37 -23.01
N ALA A 273 24.06 -6.10 -23.41
CA ALA A 273 25.18 -5.16 -23.44
C ALA A 273 25.26 -4.32 -22.18
N PHE A 274 24.13 -4.13 -21.51
CA PHE A 274 24.04 -3.35 -20.29
C PHE A 274 23.37 -4.14 -19.18
N VAL A 275 23.72 -3.83 -17.93
CA VAL A 275 23.04 -4.33 -16.73
C VAL A 275 22.73 -3.13 -15.83
N LEU A 276 21.46 -2.96 -15.48
CA LEU A 276 21.01 -1.99 -14.48
C LEU A 276 20.74 -2.72 -13.17
N VAL A 277 21.41 -2.29 -12.10
CA VAL A 277 21.37 -2.93 -10.79
C VAL A 277 20.91 -1.92 -9.74
N GLU A 278 19.85 -2.22 -9.00
CA GLU A 278 19.51 -1.46 -7.79
C GLU A 278 20.33 -1.97 -6.61
N GLU A 279 21.19 -1.12 -6.03
CA GLU A 279 22.17 -1.50 -5.01
C GLU A 279 21.75 -1.09 -3.59
N ARG A 280 20.74 -0.23 -3.43
CA ARG A 280 20.46 0.44 -2.15
C ARG A 280 19.13 0.03 -1.52
N ALA A 281 18.05 0.02 -2.29
CA ALA A 281 16.73 -0.28 -1.77
C ALA A 281 16.65 -1.72 -1.25
N GLU A 282 16.28 -1.89 0.02
CA GLU A 282 16.13 -3.22 0.68
C GLU A 282 17.39 -4.10 0.61
N GLY A 283 18.58 -3.49 0.63
CA GLY A 283 19.86 -4.21 0.51
C GLY A 283 20.22 -4.59 -0.93
N GLY A 284 19.49 -4.07 -1.91
CA GLY A 284 19.70 -4.27 -3.34
C GLY A 284 18.77 -5.31 -3.96
N ASP A 285 18.64 -5.26 -5.28
CA ASP A 285 17.78 -6.17 -6.02
C ASP A 285 18.37 -7.59 -6.17
N GLN A 286 17.68 -8.43 -6.95
CA GLN A 286 18.18 -9.77 -7.24
C GLN A 286 19.53 -9.75 -7.97
N LEU A 287 19.74 -8.81 -8.90
CA LEU A 287 20.97 -8.72 -9.68
C LEU A 287 22.15 -8.29 -8.80
N PHE A 288 21.90 -7.39 -7.86
CA PHE A 288 22.89 -6.98 -6.87
C PHE A 288 23.31 -8.15 -5.98
N ARG A 289 22.35 -8.90 -5.45
CA ARG A 289 22.64 -10.10 -4.64
C ARG A 289 23.41 -11.15 -5.43
N MET A 290 23.03 -11.40 -6.68
CA MET A 290 23.77 -12.31 -7.55
C MET A 290 25.21 -11.84 -7.80
N ALA A 291 25.43 -10.53 -7.99
CA ALA A 291 26.76 -9.97 -8.13
C ALA A 291 27.61 -10.07 -6.84
N GLN A 292 26.97 -10.00 -5.66
CA GLN A 292 27.64 -10.20 -4.38
C GLN A 292 28.00 -11.67 -4.13
N ASP A 293 27.07 -12.57 -4.43
CA ASP A 293 27.22 -14.01 -4.18
C ASP A 293 28.13 -14.69 -5.22
N ASP A 294 28.10 -14.21 -6.47
CA ASP A 294 28.92 -14.71 -7.58
C ASP A 294 29.58 -13.54 -8.35
N PRO A 295 30.87 -13.25 -8.07
CA PRO A 295 31.62 -12.24 -8.81
C PRO A 295 31.70 -12.49 -10.32
N ALA A 296 31.50 -13.74 -10.79
CA ALA A 296 31.49 -14.06 -12.21
C ALA A 296 30.23 -13.55 -12.91
N PHE A 297 29.16 -13.23 -12.18
CA PHE A 297 27.91 -12.71 -12.75
C PHE A 297 28.13 -11.43 -13.58
N LEU A 298 28.91 -10.49 -13.06
CA LEU A 298 29.28 -9.25 -13.76
C LEU A 298 30.63 -9.35 -14.50
N ALA A 299 31.20 -10.55 -14.65
CA ALA A 299 32.47 -10.70 -15.35
C ALA A 299 32.35 -10.26 -16.82
N GLY A 300 33.27 -9.38 -17.22
CA GLY A 300 33.24 -8.76 -18.56
C GLY A 300 32.28 -7.58 -18.67
N PHE A 301 31.78 -7.05 -17.56
CA PHE A 301 31.13 -5.74 -17.49
C PHE A 301 31.97 -4.76 -16.67
N VAL A 302 31.85 -3.47 -16.96
CA VAL A 302 32.44 -2.37 -16.20
C VAL A 302 31.35 -1.43 -15.74
N ARG A 303 31.40 -1.01 -14.48
CA ARG A 303 30.51 0.04 -13.95
C ARG A 303 30.90 1.36 -14.62
N ILE A 304 29.93 2.02 -15.26
CA ILE A 304 30.19 3.27 -15.99
C ILE A 304 29.53 4.48 -15.34
N CYS A 305 28.39 4.30 -14.69
CA CYS A 305 27.63 5.37 -14.05
C CYS A 305 26.80 4.83 -12.89
N ASP A 306 26.46 5.70 -11.93
CA ASP A 306 25.50 5.40 -10.87
C ASP A 306 24.76 6.65 -10.41
N GLY A 307 23.60 6.45 -9.78
CA GLY A 307 22.76 7.51 -9.28
C GLY A 307 21.41 7.00 -8.79
N GLY A 308 20.96 7.54 -7.65
CA GLY A 308 19.61 7.28 -7.13
C GLY A 308 19.35 5.82 -6.76
N GLY A 309 20.38 5.10 -6.28
CA GLY A 309 20.31 3.68 -5.92
C GLY A 309 20.70 2.73 -7.06
N VAL A 310 20.78 3.22 -8.30
CA VAL A 310 21.03 2.40 -9.48
C VAL A 310 22.45 2.54 -9.97
N ALA A 311 23.09 1.41 -10.27
CA ALA A 311 24.36 1.33 -10.98
C ALA A 311 24.14 0.77 -12.39
N LEU A 312 24.84 1.36 -13.36
CA LEU A 312 24.87 0.94 -14.75
C LEU A 312 26.20 0.30 -15.07
N TYR A 313 26.12 -0.92 -15.59
CA TYR A 313 27.25 -1.70 -16.06
C TYR A 313 27.17 -1.87 -17.57
N GLU A 314 28.30 -1.71 -18.26
CA GLU A 314 28.44 -1.86 -19.70
C GLU A 314 29.39 -3.02 -20.01
N ARG A 315 29.03 -3.85 -21.00
CA ARG A 315 29.81 -4.98 -21.44
C ARG A 315 31.12 -4.51 -22.08
N VAL A 316 32.24 -5.02 -21.59
CA VAL A 316 33.55 -4.80 -22.21
C VAL A 316 33.56 -5.50 -23.56
N ARG A 317 33.60 -4.70 -24.64
CA ARG A 317 33.79 -5.21 -25.99
C ARG A 317 35.24 -5.71 -26.11
N PRO A 318 35.48 -6.96 -26.53
CA PRO A 318 36.84 -7.38 -26.87
C PRO A 318 37.38 -6.45 -27.96
N GLY A 319 38.62 -5.99 -27.77
CA GLY A 319 39.21 -4.87 -28.51
C GLY A 319 38.91 -4.87 -30.00
N VAL A 320 38.42 -3.73 -30.48
CA VAL A 320 38.65 -3.25 -31.84
C VAL A 320 40.10 -2.83 -31.96
#